data_AF-A0A2N2V924-F1
#
_entry.id   AF-A0A2N2V924-F1
#
_cell.length_a   1.000
_cell.length_b   1.000
_cell.length_c   1.000
_cell.angle_alpha   90.00
_cell.angle_beta   90.00
_cell.angle_gamma   90.00
#
_symmetry.space_group_name_H-M   'P 1'
#
loop_
_entity.id
_entity.type
_entity.pdbx_description
1 polymer ?
#
loop_
_entity_poly.entity_id
_entity_poly.type
_entity_poly.pdbx_seq_one_letter_code
_entity_poly.pdbx_strand_id
1 'polypeptide(L)' 'MNDKTMTLSEAAQLLAAPGSDPHEAEVLLAEAIESGTLHASVKRWATEQWEGRLLPGNINRRETFIEPAELQAWLARRRS' A
#
# COMPACT_ATOMS: atom_id res chain seq x y z
N MET A 1 -6.47 8.75 -20.30
CA MET A 1 -6.46 7.64 -19.34
C MET A 1 -6.44 8.27 -17.98
N ASN A 2 -7.34 7.88 -17.08
CA ASN A 2 -7.30 8.39 -15.70
C ASN A 2 -6.07 7.76 -15.03
N ASP A 3 -4.96 8.48 -15.01
CA ASP A 3 -3.79 8.18 -14.16
C ASP A 3 -4.15 8.45 -12.70
N LYS A 4 -5.23 7.82 -12.23
CA LYS A 4 -5.76 8.04 -10.90
C LYS A 4 -4.88 7.25 -9.96
N THR A 5 -4.00 7.97 -9.26
CA THR A 5 -3.27 7.46 -8.09
C THR A 5 -4.26 6.79 -7.15
N MET A 6 -3.95 5.56 -6.75
CA MET A 6 -4.78 4.79 -5.82
C MET A 6 -4.16 4.87 -4.43
N THR A 7 -5.01 4.86 -3.40
CA THR A 7 -4.55 4.74 -2.02
C THR A 7 -3.95 3.36 -1.78
N LEU A 8 -3.09 3.21 -0.76
CA LEU A 8 -2.55 1.91 -0.35
C LEU A 8 -3.68 0.91 -0.04
N SER A 9 -4.78 1.37 0.57
CA SER A 9 -5.94 0.52 0.84
C SER A 9 -6.67 0.09 -0.45
N GLU A 10 -6.75 0.95 -1.47
CA GLU A 10 -7.29 0.56 -2.79
C GLU A 10 -6.37 -0.43 -3.50
N ALA A 11 -5.05 -0.22 -3.47
CA ALA A 11 -4.07 -1.15 -4.01
C ALA A 11 -4.15 -2.53 -3.32
N ALA A 12 -4.28 -2.54 -1.99
CA ALA A 12 -4.43 -3.77 -1.21
C ALA A 12 -5.71 -4.53 -1.59
N GLN A 13 -6.82 -3.84 -1.81
CA GLN A 13 -8.06 -4.45 -2.27
C GLN A 13 -7.94 -5.12 -3.66
N LEU A 14 -7.09 -4.59 -4.54
CA LEU A 14 -6.81 -5.21 -5.84
C LEU A 14 -5.96 -6.49 -5.72
N LEU A 15 -5.15 -6.61 -4.66
CA LEU A 15 -4.31 -7.77 -4.40
C LEU A 15 -5.01 -8.85 -3.59
N ALA A 16 -5.93 -8.46 -2.72
CA ALA A 16 -6.71 -9.37 -1.90
C ALA A 16 -7.66 -10.20 -2.77
N ALA A 17 -7.81 -11.48 -2.43
CA ALA A 17 -8.83 -12.31 -3.07
C ALA A 17 -10.23 -11.74 -2.74
N PRO A 18 -11.21 -11.84 -3.67
CA PRO A 18 -12.57 -11.37 -3.42
C PRO A 18 -13.14 -11.96 -2.12
N GLY A 19 -13.56 -11.09 -1.19
CA GLY A 19 -14.11 -11.49 0.11
C GLY A 19 -13.08 -11.79 1.21
N SER A 20 -11.78 -11.63 0.94
CA SER A 20 -10.72 -11.75 1.94
C SER A 20 -10.41 -10.40 2.60
N ASP A 21 -9.85 -10.45 3.81
CA ASP A 21 -9.36 -9.26 4.52
C ASP A 21 -8.16 -8.67 3.77
N PRO A 22 -8.23 -7.41 3.28
CA PRO A 22 -7.12 -6.79 2.55
C PRO A 22 -5.93 -6.45 3.45
N HIS A 23 -6.05 -6.59 4.77
CA HIS A 23 -5.01 -6.18 5.71
C HIS A 23 -3.64 -6.83 5.45
N GLU A 24 -3.58 -8.12 5.09
CA GLU A 24 -2.30 -8.77 4.76
C GLU A 24 -1.64 -8.12 3.54
N ALA A 25 -2.43 -7.73 2.54
CA ALA A 25 -1.94 -7.00 1.39
C ALA A 25 -1.52 -5.57 1.76
N GLU A 26 -2.22 -4.90 2.68
CA GLU A 26 -1.83 -3.59 3.20
C GLU A 26 -0.47 -3.64 3.91
N VAL A 27 -0.26 -4.64 4.78
CA VAL A 27 1.01 -4.85 5.48
C VAL A 27 2.13 -5.08 4.46
N LEU A 28 1.90 -5.97 3.49
CA LEU A 28 2.90 -6.30 2.50
C LEU A 28 3.26 -5.11 1.59
N LEU A 29 2.29 -4.26 1.23
CA LEU A 29 2.55 -3.00 0.52
C LEU A 29 3.31 -2.00 1.39
N ALA A 30 2.96 -1.88 2.67
CA ALA A 30 3.65 -1.01 3.61
C ALA A 30 5.12 -1.42 3.80
N GLU A 31 5.43 -2.72 3.92
CA GLU A 31 6.80 -3.22 3.98
C GLU A 31 7.60 -2.93 2.70
N ALA A 32 6.97 -3.07 1.53
CA ALA A 32 7.60 -2.73 0.26
C ALA A 32 7.94 -1.24 0.14
N ILE A 33 7.08 -0.39 0.68
CA ILE A 33 7.28 1.07 0.74
C ILE A 33 8.41 1.40 1.72
N GLU A 34 8.38 0.83 2.93
CA GLU A 34 9.41 1.07 3.96
C GLU A 34 10.79 0.59 3.50
N SER A 35 10.86 -0.52 2.77
CA SER A 35 12.10 -1.02 2.18
C SER A 35 12.57 -0.24 0.93
N GLY A 36 11.74 0.68 0.41
CA GLY A 36 12.03 1.46 -0.80
C GLY A 36 11.91 0.66 -2.11
N THR A 37 11.34 -0.55 -2.07
CA THR A 37 11.15 -1.41 -3.25
C THR A 37 9.89 -1.07 -4.04
N LEU A 38 8.93 -0.39 -3.40
CA LEU A 38 7.73 0.18 -4.01
C LEU A 38 7.71 1.70 -3.78
N HIS A 39 7.69 2.48 -4.85
CA HIS A 39 7.57 3.94 -4.73
C HIS A 39 6.12 4.35 -4.46
N ALA A 40 5.94 5.24 -3.48
CA ALA A 40 4.65 5.78 -3.10
C ALA A 40 4.80 7.20 -2.54
N SER A 41 3.74 7.99 -2.66
CA SER A 41 3.60 9.25 -1.91
C SER A 41 3.17 8.91 -0.48
N VAL A 42 4.15 8.66 0.39
CA VAL A 42 3.91 8.17 1.76
C VAL A 42 3.41 9.28 2.67
N LYS A 43 2.30 9.01 3.36
CA LYS A 43 1.83 9.80 4.49
C LYS A 43 1.90 8.95 5.74
N ARG A 44 2.57 9.45 6.79
CA ARG A 44 2.66 8.78 8.10
C ARG A 44 1.93 9.60 9.14
N TRP A 45 1.35 8.91 10.12
CA TRP A 45 0.82 9.60 11.30
C TRP A 45 1.98 10.08 12.17
N ALA A 46 1.85 11.29 12.71
CA ALA A 46 2.85 11.87 13.60
C ALA A 46 2.85 11.21 14.99
N THR A 47 1.73 10.60 15.39
CA THR A 47 1.55 9.85 16.64
C THR A 47 1.12 8.43 16.33
N GLU A 48 1.25 7.51 17.29
CA GLU A 48 0.68 6.17 17.18
C GLU A 48 -0.81 6.27 16.80
N GLN A 49 -1.22 5.48 15.80
CA GLN A 49 -2.61 5.41 15.36
C GLN A 49 -3.42 4.55 16.35
N TRP A 50 -4.46 5.12 16.97
CA TRP A 50 -5.31 4.42 17.95
C TRP A 50 -6.54 3.76 17.31
N GLU A 51 -6.84 4.07 16.04
CA GLU A 51 -7.99 3.52 15.31
C GLU A 51 -7.53 2.46 14.31
N GLY A 52 -7.53 1.20 14.75
CA GLY A 52 -7.45 0.02 13.87
C GLY A 52 -6.13 -0.73 13.89
N ARG A 53 -5.91 -1.55 12.85
CA ARG A 53 -4.70 -2.37 12.73
C ARG A 53 -3.55 -1.51 12.21
N LEU A 54 -2.44 -1.55 12.93
CA LEU A 54 -1.23 -0.81 12.61
C LEU A 54 -0.61 -1.33 11.32
N LEU A 55 -0.03 -0.41 10.55
CA LEU A 55 0.83 -0.73 9.42
C LEU A 55 2.29 -0.44 9.77
N PRO A 56 3.24 -1.21 9.19
CA PRO A 56 4.67 -0.89 9.25
C PRO A 56 4.93 0.58 8.94
N GLY A 57 5.84 1.20 9.70
CA GLY A 57 6.21 2.62 9.50
C GLY A 57 5.14 3.65 9.89
N ASN A 58 4.06 3.23 10.55
CA ASN A 58 2.92 4.10 10.91
C ASN A 58 2.30 4.78 9.67
N ILE A 59 2.28 4.06 8.56
CA ILE A 59 1.79 4.54 7.27
C ILE A 59 0.27 4.68 7.31
N ASN A 60 -0.25 5.83 6.87
CA ASN A 60 -1.67 6.04 6.67
C ASN A 60 -2.09 5.42 5.33
N ARG A 61 -2.80 4.29 5.38
CA ARG A 61 -3.30 3.58 4.19
C ARG A 61 -4.26 4.36 3.29
N ARG A 62 -4.91 5.40 3.81
CA ARG A 62 -5.89 6.22 3.07
C ARG A 62 -5.29 7.49 2.49
N GLU A 63 -4.13 7.92 3.00
CA GLU A 63 -3.44 9.12 2.54
C GLU A 63 -2.07 8.81 1.91
N THR A 64 -1.70 7.53 1.83
CA THR A 64 -0.56 7.06 1.07
C THR A 64 -1.02 6.63 -0.30
N PHE A 65 -0.46 7.25 -1.33
CA PHE A 65 -0.87 7.05 -2.72
C PHE A 65 0.21 6.31 -3.51
N ILE A 66 -0.22 5.35 -4.32
CA ILE A 66 0.61 4.51 -5.18
C ILE A 66 0.16 4.74 -6.61
N GLU A 67 1.10 4.95 -7.51
CA GLU A 67 0.80 4.99 -8.94
C GLU A 67 0.57 3.57 -9.47
N PRO A 68 -0.42 3.37 -10.36
CA PRO A 68 -0.66 2.06 -10.97
C PRO A 68 0.61 1.47 -11.63
N ALA A 69 1.43 2.32 -12.27
CA ALA A 69 2.67 1.90 -12.90
C ALA A 69 3.69 1.34 -11.89
N GLU A 70 3.85 1.99 -10.74
CA GLU A 70 4.74 1.55 -9.66
C GLU A 70 4.26 0.22 -9.06
N LEU A 71 2.96 0.07 -8.83
CA LEU A 71 2.39 -1.19 -8.34
C LEU A 71 2.65 -2.34 -9.32
N GLN A 72 2.42 -2.12 -10.62
CA GLN A 72 2.67 -3.13 -11.65
C GLN A 72 4.15 -3.49 -11.77
N ALA A 73 5.04 -2.48 -11.75
CA ALA A 73 6.49 -2.70 -11.80
C ALA A 73 6.97 -3.54 -10.60
N TRP A 74 6.48 -3.24 -9.40
CA TRP A 74 6.81 -4.00 -8.20
C TRP A 74 6.24 -5.43 -8.25
N LEU A 75 5.01 -5.63 -8.74
CA LEU A 75 4.45 -6.97 -8.94
C LEU A 75 5.26 -7.80 -9.93
N ALA A 76 5.74 -7.18 -11.01
CA ALA A 76 6.60 -7.84 -11.99
C ALA A 76 7.93 -8.29 -11.38
N ARG A 77 8.58 -7.43 -10.57
CA ARG A 77 9.84 -7.76 -9.85
C ARG A 77 9.68 -8.89 -8.83
N ARG A 78 8.49 -9.07 -8.27
CA ARG A 78 8.20 -10.16 -7.30
C ARG A 78 7.98 -11.52 -7.97
N ARG A 79 7.69 -11.54 -9.27
CA ARG A 79 7.44 -12.75 -10.05
C ARG A 79 8.68 -13.27 -10.80
N SER A 80 9.75 -12.48 -10.85
CA SER A 80 11.06 -12.85 -11.42
C SER A 80 11.98 -13.42 -10.36
#